data_AF-A0A7W1JNS9-F1
#
_entry.id   AF-A0A7W1JNS9-F1
#
_cell.length_a   1.000
_cell.length_b   1.000
_cell.length_c   1.000
_cell.angle_alpha   90.00
_cell.angle_beta   90.00
_cell.angle_gamma   90.00
#
_symmetry.space_group_name_H-M   'P 1'
#
loop_
_entity.id
_entity.type
_entity.pdbx_description
1 polymer ?
#
loop_
_entity_poly.entity_id
_entity_poly.type
_entity_poly.pdbx_seq_one_letter_code
_entity_poly.pdbx_strand_id
1 'polypeptide(L)'
;MTTNDCRKLIDLFLDDELPLELNLEFKEMMFSDPALSAEVAESRRTREAVAAAYAKDWMREDERQRVFARITAEVSAADINRASQLDLPLSGQFQLPISQ
;
A
#
# COMPACT_ATOMS: atom_id res chain seq x y z
N MET A 1 -9.72 -34.57 -4.22
CA MET A 1 -9.49 -33.30 -3.51
C MET A 1 -10.17 -33.40 -2.16
N THR A 2 -9.46 -33.21 -1.04
CA THR A 2 -10.14 -33.14 0.25
C THR A 2 -10.81 -31.78 0.39
N THR A 3 -11.87 -31.66 1.19
CA THR A 3 -12.57 -30.38 1.43
C THR A 3 -11.63 -29.26 1.89
N ASN A 4 -10.52 -29.63 2.53
CA ASN A 4 -9.49 -28.72 3.03
C ASN A 4 -8.59 -28.18 1.91
N ASP A 5 -8.33 -28.98 0.87
CA ASP A 5 -7.54 -28.55 -0.29
C ASP A 5 -8.33 -27.56 -1.16
N CYS A 6 -9.65 -27.77 -1.30
CA CYS A 6 -10.54 -26.85 -2.01
C CYS A 6 -10.53 -25.46 -1.36
N ARG A 7 -10.58 -25.41 -0.03
CA ARG A 7 -10.66 -24.15 0.71
C ARG A 7 -9.38 -23.31 0.57
N LYS A 8 -8.22 -23.96 0.60
CA LYS A 8 -6.93 -23.28 0.35
C LYS A 8 -6.83 -22.71 -1.06
N LEU A 9 -7.38 -23.41 -2.06
CA LEU A 9 -7.41 -22.90 -3.43
C LEU A 9 -8.32 -21.66 -3.56
N ILE A 10 -9.46 -21.65 -2.86
CA ILE A 10 -10.33 -20.46 -2.77
C ILE A 10 -9.56 -19.29 -2.13
N ASP A 11 -8.84 -19.54 -1.04
CA ASP A 11 -8.05 -18.49 -0.36
C ASP A 11 -6.96 -17.91 -1.28
N LEU A 12 -6.16 -18.77 -1.92
CA LEU A 12 -5.12 -18.38 -2.89
C LEU A 12 -5.70 -17.64 -4.10
N PHE A 13 -6.90 -18.03 -4.56
CA PHE A 13 -7.61 -17.34 -5.63
C PHE A 13 -8.06 -15.94 -5.20
N LEU A 14 -8.57 -15.80 -3.97
CA LEU A 14 -9.03 -14.52 -3.45
C LEU A 14 -7.88 -13.55 -3.15
N ASP A 15 -6.69 -14.07 -2.88
CA ASP A 15 -5.46 -13.29 -2.65
C ASP A 15 -4.67 -12.97 -3.93
N ASP A 16 -5.17 -13.35 -5.11
CA ASP A 16 -4.48 -13.21 -6.39
C ASP A 16 -3.07 -13.88 -6.40
N GLU A 17 -2.87 -14.89 -5.55
CA GLU A 17 -1.60 -15.63 -5.40
C GLU A 17 -1.53 -16.89 -6.28
N LEU A 18 -2.63 -17.21 -6.99
CA LEU A 18 -2.62 -18.33 -7.92
C LEU A 18 -1.80 -18.02 -9.18
N PRO A 19 -0.96 -18.96 -9.64
CA PRO A 19 -0.36 -18.89 -10.96
C PRO A 19 -1.42 -18.69 -12.05
N LEU A 20 -1.07 -17.92 -13.10
CA LEU A 20 -2.00 -17.48 -14.13
C LEU A 20 -2.79 -18.64 -14.78
N GLU A 21 -2.11 -19.76 -15.01
CA GLU A 21 -2.67 -20.99 -15.59
C GLU A 21 -3.76 -21.59 -14.69
N LEU A 22 -3.48 -21.73 -13.40
CA LEU A 22 -4.42 -22.22 -12.39
C LEU A 22 -5.58 -21.25 -12.15
N ASN A 23 -5.35 -19.95 -12.29
CA ASN A 23 -6.40 -18.94 -12.14
C ASN A 23 -7.47 -19.06 -13.24
N LEU A 24 -7.05 -19.33 -14.48
CA LEU A 24 -7.96 -19.57 -15.59
C LEU A 24 -8.76 -20.86 -15.40
N GLU A 25 -8.09 -21.97 -15.08
CA GLU A 25 -8.76 -23.25 -14.78
C GLU A 25 -9.74 -23.13 -13.62
N PHE A 26 -9.39 -22.38 -12.58
CA PHE A 26 -10.26 -22.15 -11.44
C PHE A 26 -11.50 -21.33 -11.79
N LYS A 27 -11.35 -20.31 -12.65
CA LYS A 27 -12.49 -19.54 -13.19
C LYS A 27 -13.41 -20.40 -14.05
N GLU A 28 -12.86 -21.28 -14.87
CA GLU A 28 -13.64 -22.23 -15.67
C GLU A 28 -14.40 -23.24 -14.78
N MET A 29 -13.77 -23.71 -13.70
CA MET A 29 -14.43 -24.52 -12.67
C MET A 29 -15.56 -23.76 -11.98
N MET A 30 -15.35 -22.50 -11.59
CA MET A 30 -16.41 -21.67 -10.99
C MET A 30 -17.58 -21.43 -11.94
N PHE A 31 -17.33 -21.38 -13.25
CA PHE A 31 -18.40 -21.24 -14.25
C PHE A 31 -19.21 -22.54 -14.39
N SER A 32 -18.53 -23.68 -14.26
CA SER A 32 -19.12 -25.01 -14.40
C SER A 32 -19.81 -25.51 -13.13
N ASP A 33 -19.39 -25.02 -11.96
CA ASP A 33 -19.93 -25.38 -10.64
C ASP A 33 -20.49 -24.15 -9.90
N PRO A 34 -21.82 -23.97 -9.90
CA PRO A 34 -22.48 -22.90 -9.18
C PRO A 34 -22.26 -22.93 -7.66
N ALA A 35 -22.04 -24.10 -7.06
CA ALA A 35 -21.80 -24.23 -5.62
C ALA A 35 -20.44 -23.65 -5.24
N LEU A 36 -19.40 -23.95 -6.04
CA LEU A 36 -18.07 -23.37 -5.87
C LEU A 36 -18.09 -21.84 -6.03
N SER A 37 -18.83 -21.35 -7.03
CA SER A 37 -19.01 -19.91 -7.23
C SER A 37 -19.66 -19.22 -6.03
N ALA A 38 -20.68 -19.85 -5.43
CA ALA A 38 -21.32 -19.36 -4.22
C ALA A 38 -20.36 -19.33 -3.01
N GLU A 39 -19.54 -20.38 -2.84
CA GLU A 39 -18.56 -20.47 -1.75
C GLU A 39 -17.46 -19.41 -1.86
N VAL A 40 -16.97 -19.14 -3.07
CA VAL A 40 -16.01 -18.06 -3.34
C VAL A 40 -16.63 -16.69 -3.05
N ALA A 41 -17.89 -16.47 -3.46
CA ALA A 41 -18.60 -15.23 -3.20
C ALA A 41 -18.87 -15.00 -1.70
N GLU A 42 -19.24 -16.05 -0.95
CA GLU A 42 -19.41 -16.00 0.49
C GLU A 42 -18.09 -15.72 1.22
N SER A 43 -17.02 -16.38 0.79
CA SER A 43 -15.67 -16.18 1.35
C SER A 43 -15.18 -14.74 1.10
N ARG A 44 -15.42 -14.20 -0.09
CA ARG A 44 -15.14 -12.79 -0.41
C ARG A 44 -15.92 -11.84 0.48
N ARG A 45 -17.24 -12.04 0.64
CA ARG A 45 -18.09 -11.19 1.51
C ARG A 45 -17.63 -11.23 2.96
N THR A 46 -17.28 -12.41 3.47
CA THR A 46 -16.76 -12.56 4.83
C THR A 46 -15.46 -11.78 5.00
N ARG A 47 -14.53 -11.89 4.04
CA ARG A 47 -13.27 -11.12 4.06
C ARG A 47 -13.52 -9.62 4.02
N GLU A 48 -14.41 -9.15 3.15
CA GLU A 48 -14.78 -7.73 3.07
C GLU A 48 -15.44 -7.23 4.35
N ALA A 49 -16.32 -8.02 4.97
CA ALA A 49 -16.95 -7.67 6.25
C ALA A 49 -15.93 -7.62 7.40
N VAL A 50 -15.00 -8.57 7.44
CA VAL A 50 -13.89 -8.56 8.40
C VAL A 50 -12.98 -7.37 8.15
N ALA A 51 -12.55 -7.12 6.91
CA ALA A 51 -11.74 -5.97 6.55
C ALA A 51 -12.42 -4.64 6.90
N ALA A 52 -13.73 -4.52 6.66
CA ALA A 52 -14.52 -3.34 7.03
C ALA A 52 -14.66 -3.18 8.55
N ALA A 53 -14.79 -4.28 9.30
CA ALA A 53 -14.81 -4.26 10.76
C ALA A 53 -13.44 -3.84 11.33
N TYR A 54 -12.35 -4.35 10.76
CA TYR A 54 -10.98 -3.97 11.14
C TYR A 54 -10.63 -2.54 10.72
N ALA A 55 -11.06 -2.10 9.54
CA ALA A 55 -10.85 -0.73 9.06
C ALA A 55 -11.51 0.34 9.94
N LYS A 56 -12.43 -0.07 10.84
CA LYS A 56 -13.23 0.84 11.65
C LYS A 56 -12.51 1.41 12.87
N ASP A 57 -11.20 1.18 13.09
CA ASP A 57 -10.61 1.53 14.38
C ASP A 57 -9.15 2.05 14.44
N TRP A 58 -8.57 2.66 13.39
CA TRP A 58 -7.14 3.03 13.47
C TRP A 58 -6.84 4.49 13.21
N MET A 59 -7.39 5.36 14.06
CA MET A 59 -6.78 6.58 14.60
C MET A 59 -7.90 7.53 15.01
N ARG A 60 -7.83 8.06 16.23
CA ARG A 60 -8.58 9.27 16.53
C ARG A 60 -8.10 10.38 15.59
N GLU A 61 -9.01 11.26 15.19
CA GLU A 61 -8.72 12.37 14.27
C GLU A 61 -7.48 13.17 14.74
N ASP A 62 -7.35 13.34 16.04
CA ASP A 62 -6.24 14.00 16.74
C ASP A 62 -4.90 13.26 16.54
N GLU A 63 -4.91 11.92 16.51
CA GLU A 63 -3.72 11.10 16.26
C GLU A 63 -3.33 11.16 14.79
N ARG A 64 -4.32 11.15 13.89
CA ARG A 64 -4.13 11.33 12.45
C ARG A 64 -3.44 12.66 12.16
N GLN A 65 -3.93 13.76 12.74
CA GLN A 65 -3.33 15.08 12.58
C GLN A 65 -1.87 15.14 13.09
N ARG A 66 -1.56 14.47 14.20
CA ARG A 66 -0.18 14.39 14.72
C ARG A 66 0.74 13.65 13.76
N VAL A 67 0.31 12.53 13.18
CA VAL A 67 1.13 11.79 12.22
C VAL A 67 1.29 12.56 10.91
N PHE A 68 0.23 13.20 10.39
CA PHE A 68 0.34 14.07 9.23
C PHE A 68 1.29 15.26 9.47
N ALA A 69 1.21 15.90 10.64
CA ALA A 69 2.12 16.99 11.00
C ALA A 69 3.57 16.51 11.06
N ARG A 70 3.82 15.32 11.61
CA ARG A 70 5.16 14.73 11.68
C ARG A 70 5.71 14.37 10.30
N ILE A 71 4.93 13.72 9.44
CA ILE A 71 5.34 13.40 8.06
C ILE A 71 5.63 14.69 7.28
N THR A 72 4.78 15.71 7.40
CA THR A 72 4.96 17.00 6.72
C THR A 72 6.23 17.71 7.20
N ALA A 73 6.52 17.68 8.50
CA ALA A 73 7.73 18.26 9.06
C ALA A 73 9.00 17.52 8.59
N GLU A 74 8.96 16.19 8.54
CA GLU A 74 10.09 15.36 8.07
C GLU A 74 10.35 15.55 6.57
N VAL A 75 9.31 15.63 5.73
CA VAL A 75 9.43 15.90 4.28
C VAL A 75 9.93 17.34 4.03
N SER A 76 9.37 18.33 4.73
CA SER A 76 9.81 19.73 4.62
C SER A 76 11.26 19.91 5.06
N ALA A 77 11.69 19.22 6.13
CA ALA A 77 13.08 19.24 6.58
C ALA A 77 14.04 18.55 5.57
N ALA A 78 13.57 17.53 4.85
CA ALA A 78 14.35 16.91 3.77
C ALA A 78 14.49 17.84 2.55
N ASP A 79 13.44 18.57 2.20
CA ASP A 79 13.47 19.54 1.09
C ASP A 79 14.32 20.78 1.42
N ILE A 80 14.28 21.28 2.65
CA ILE A 80 15.12 22.41 3.11
C ILE A 80 16.60 22.01 3.15
N ASN A 81 16.92 20.79 3.59
CA ASN A 81 18.31 20.30 3.59
C ASN A 81 18.86 20.07 2.17
N ARG A 82 18.01 19.71 1.20
CA ARG A 82 18.43 19.53 -0.20
C ARG A 82 18.63 20.85 -0.95
N ALA A 83 17.81 21.86 -0.65
CA ALA A 83 17.97 23.21 -1.19
C ALA A 83 19.22 23.93 -0.63
N SER A 84 19.61 23.63 0.61
CA SER A 84 20.77 24.27 1.27
C SER A 84 22.13 23.67 0.90
N GLN A 85 22.17 22.57 0.12
CA GLN A 85 23.42 21.91 -0.31
C GLN A 85 23.83 22.25 -1.76
N LEU A 86 23.13 23.17 -2.42
CA LEU A 86 23.39 23.58 -3.81
C LEU A 86 23.82 25.05 -3.92
N ASP A 87 24.72 25.48 -3.03
CA ASP A 87 25.47 26.72 -3.23
C ASP A 87 26.97 26.43 -3.14
N LEU A 88 27.55 26.08 -4.29
CA LEU A 88 29.00 26.05 -4.51
C LEU A 88 29.35 27.24 -5.42
N PRO A 89 29.86 28.36 -4.88
CA PRO A 89 30.53 29.35 -5.71
C PRO A 89 31.99 28.92 -5.88
N LEU A 90 32.25 28.05 -6.86
CA LEU A 90 33.55 28.01 -7.52
C LEU A 90 33.62 29.22 -8.45
N SER A 91 34.39 30.24 -8.09
CA SER A 91 35.34 30.95 -8.97
C SER A 91 35.80 32.29 -8.37
N GLY A 92 37.11 32.40 -8.16
CA GLY A 92 37.91 33.52 -8.67
C GLY A 92 37.69 34.91 -8.07
N GLN A 93 38.62 35.29 -7.20
CA GLN A 93 39.32 36.58 -7.19
C GLN A 93 38.60 37.78 -7.86
N PHE A 94 38.06 38.69 -7.04
CA PHE A 94 38.26 40.13 -7.26
C PHE A 94 38.25 40.83 -5.90
N GLN A 95 39.43 41.33 -5.51
CA GLN A 95 39.57 42.34 -4.46
C GLN A 95 38.96 43.65 -4.96
N LEU A 96 38.19 44.33 -4.11
CA LEU A 96 38.33 45.78 -3.94
C LEU A 96 38.13 46.12 -2.46
N PRO A 97 39.15 46.71 -1.79
CA PRO A 97 39.03 47.19 -0.43
C PRO A 97 38.47 48.61 -0.47
N ILE A 98 37.45 48.91 0.34
CA ILE A 98 37.25 50.28 0.79
C ILE A 98 36.94 50.24 2.27
N SER A 99 37.92 50.71 3.04
CA SER A 99 37.79 51.10 4.43
C SER A 99 37.17 52.50 4.52
N GLN A 100 36.49 52.72 5.66
CA GLN A 100 35.92 53.95 6.24
C GLN A 100 34.43 54.16 6.02
#